data_AF-A0A3L7T3B6-F1
#
_entry.id   AF-A0A3L7T3B6-F1
#
_cell.length_a   1.000
_cell.length_b   1.000
_cell.length_c   1.000
_cell.angle_alpha   90.00
_cell.angle_beta   90.00
_cell.angle_gamma   90.00
#
_symmetry.space_group_name_H-M   'P 1'
#
loop_
_entity.id
_entity.type
_entity.pdbx_description
1 polymer ?
#
loop_
_entity_poly.entity_id
_entity_poly.type
_entity_poly.pdbx_seq_one_letter_code
_entity_poly.pdbx_strand_id
1 'polypeptide(L)'
;MNRLTEVVNHARGVRPSRSAAQLLPHRALALLAASIATLASTNALRGDATVACWGYNALGQCNVPVGLANVTVVAAGKDYTVALKGDATVACWGDNELGQCNVPAGLGPVTAFAAGGYHTVALKGDATVACWGWNGTDQCNVPAGLAPVIAVAAGELHTVALKGDATVACWGWNAFGQCNVPPGLANV
;
A
#
# COMPACT_ATOMS: atom_id res chain seq x y z
N MET A 1 14.82 59.29 -59.02
CA MET A 1 15.14 58.39 -60.15
C MET A 1 15.30 56.98 -59.60
N ASN A 2 14.58 56.04 -60.21
CA ASN A 2 14.19 54.72 -59.72
C ASN A 2 15.34 53.79 -59.33
N ARG A 3 15.19 53.07 -58.21
CA ARG A 3 15.74 51.72 -58.01
C ARG A 3 14.57 50.72 -58.06
N LEU A 4 14.68 49.76 -58.96
CA LEU A 4 13.76 48.66 -59.22
C LEU A 4 14.27 47.39 -58.52
N THR A 5 13.32 46.70 -57.85
CA THR A 5 13.13 45.23 -57.64
C THR A 5 14.31 44.39 -57.06
N GLU A 6 14.17 43.37 -56.21
CA GLU A 6 13.12 42.45 -55.73
C GLU A 6 13.83 41.70 -54.56
N VAL A 7 13.24 41.31 -53.42
CA VAL A 7 12.28 40.23 -53.21
C VAL A 7 11.67 40.45 -51.82
N VAL A 8 10.35 40.51 -51.78
CA VAL A 8 9.52 40.39 -50.57
C VAL A 8 9.26 38.90 -50.36
N ASN A 9 9.50 38.38 -49.15
CA ASN A 9 8.59 37.42 -48.52
C ASN A 9 8.85 37.27 -47.01
N HIS A 10 8.07 38.04 -46.25
CA HIS A 10 7.35 37.64 -45.04
C HIS A 10 8.05 36.74 -43.99
N ALA A 11 8.66 37.37 -42.98
CA ALA A 11 8.77 36.78 -41.64
C ALA A 11 7.81 37.50 -40.69
N ARG A 12 6.53 37.12 -40.71
CA ARG A 12 5.58 37.47 -39.64
C ARG A 12 5.55 36.34 -38.63
N GLY A 13 6.00 36.66 -37.41
CA GLY A 13 5.50 36.16 -36.13
C GLY A 13 5.26 34.66 -35.98
N VAL A 14 6.25 33.94 -35.47
CA VAL A 14 6.02 32.69 -34.75
C VAL A 14 6.03 33.01 -33.26
N ARG A 15 4.84 33.06 -32.65
CA ARG A 15 4.69 32.98 -31.18
C ARG A 15 5.19 31.60 -30.75
N PRO A 16 5.84 31.45 -29.59
CA PRO A 16 6.13 30.12 -29.07
C PRO A 16 4.80 29.39 -28.84
N SER A 17 4.59 28.33 -29.62
CA SER A 17 3.46 27.43 -29.49
C SER A 17 3.51 26.78 -28.12
N ARG A 18 2.45 26.97 -27.32
CA ARG A 18 2.13 26.10 -26.18
C ARG A 18 2.06 24.67 -26.71
N SER A 19 3.10 23.88 -26.48
CA SER A 19 3.13 22.47 -26.84
C SER A 19 3.50 21.66 -25.61
N ALA A 20 2.59 20.76 -25.25
CA ALA A 20 2.75 19.64 -24.34
C ALA A 20 3.17 19.98 -22.89
N ALA A 21 2.24 20.60 -22.15
CA ALA A 21 1.96 20.06 -20.82
C ALA A 21 1.45 18.62 -21.02
N GLN A 22 2.38 17.67 -21.10
CA GLN A 22 2.07 16.25 -21.08
C GLN A 22 1.59 15.94 -19.66
N LEU A 23 0.28 16.02 -19.46
CA LEU A 23 -0.37 15.40 -18.32
C LEU A 23 0.05 13.92 -18.33
N LEU A 24 0.99 13.58 -17.46
CA LEU A 24 1.20 12.18 -17.10
C LEU A 24 -0.12 11.70 -16.48
N PRO A 25 -0.79 10.68 -17.04
CA PRO A 25 -1.94 10.10 -16.37
C PRO A 25 -1.49 9.61 -14.98
N HIS A 26 -2.33 9.81 -13.98
CA HIS A 26 -2.12 9.58 -12.54
C HIS A 26 -1.79 8.11 -12.13
N ARG A 27 -0.93 7.41 -12.86
CA ARG A 27 -0.57 6.01 -12.64
C ARG A 27 0.93 5.77 -12.55
N ALA A 28 1.73 6.82 -12.42
CA ALA A 28 3.16 6.73 -12.14
C ALA A 28 3.47 7.18 -10.70
N LEU A 29 2.75 6.65 -9.71
CA LEU A 29 3.38 6.41 -8.41
C LEU A 29 4.00 5.01 -8.52
N ALA A 30 5.27 4.95 -8.94
CA ALA A 30 6.12 3.89 -8.42
C ALA A 30 6.21 4.14 -6.91
N LEU A 31 5.25 3.62 -6.17
CA LEU A 31 5.34 3.60 -4.72
C LEU A 31 6.60 2.78 -4.44
N LEU A 32 7.64 3.44 -3.92
CA LEU A 32 8.45 2.80 -2.90
C LEU A 32 7.45 2.37 -1.81
N ALA A 33 6.87 1.17 -1.95
CA ALA A 33 6.32 0.45 -0.81
C ALA A 33 7.53 0.04 0.03
N ALA A 34 8.21 1.03 0.60
CA ALA A 34 9.16 0.84 1.66
C ALA A 34 8.30 0.38 2.84
N SER A 35 8.11 -0.93 2.96
CA SER A 35 7.76 -1.50 4.23
C SER A 35 8.83 -1.02 5.20
N ILE A 36 8.47 -0.17 6.15
CA ILE A 36 9.35 0.22 7.25
C ILE A 36 9.80 -1.10 7.89
N ALA A 37 11.10 -1.35 7.78
CA ALA A 37 11.78 -2.52 8.30
C ALA A 37 11.30 -2.79 9.73
N THR A 38 10.80 -3.98 9.98
CA THR A 38 10.85 -4.52 11.33
C THR A 38 12.22 -5.15 11.53
N LEU A 39 12.95 -4.51 12.44
CA LEU A 39 14.28 -4.71 13.02
C LEU A 39 15.47 -5.10 12.13
N ALA A 40 15.35 -5.82 11.00
CA ALA A 40 16.51 -6.11 10.16
C ALA A 40 16.25 -6.63 8.72
N SER A 41 15.01 -6.77 8.24
CA SER A 41 14.73 -7.19 6.86
C SER A 41 14.10 -6.07 6.02
N THR A 42 14.30 -6.10 4.71
CA THR A 42 13.76 -5.09 3.78
C THR A 42 13.31 -5.75 2.49
N ASN A 43 12.12 -5.38 2.03
CA ASN A 43 11.54 -5.84 0.77
C ASN A 43 11.49 -4.69 -0.25
N ALA A 44 11.67 -5.01 -1.52
CA ALA A 44 11.45 -4.10 -2.63
C ALA A 44 10.68 -4.78 -3.76
N LEU A 45 9.66 -4.09 -4.27
CA LEU A 45 8.99 -4.45 -5.51
C LEU A 45 9.83 -3.97 -6.69
N ARG A 46 10.18 -4.88 -7.60
CA ARG A 46 10.92 -4.59 -8.83
C ARG A 46 9.97 -4.19 -9.96
N GLY A 47 10.50 -3.47 -10.95
CA GLY A 47 9.73 -3.06 -12.14
C GLY A 47 9.22 -4.21 -13.02
N ASP A 48 9.71 -5.43 -12.80
CA ASP A 48 9.24 -6.67 -13.41
C ASP A 48 8.15 -7.39 -12.59
N ALA A 49 7.59 -6.73 -11.57
CA ALA A 49 6.58 -7.24 -10.65
C ALA A 49 7.04 -8.46 -9.80
N THR A 50 8.35 -8.59 -9.59
CA THR A 50 8.94 -9.56 -8.63
C THR A 50 9.39 -8.87 -7.33
N VAL A 51 9.62 -9.65 -6.27
CA VAL A 51 10.06 -9.15 -4.97
C VAL A 51 11.53 -9.48 -4.74
N ALA A 52 12.30 -8.49 -4.30
CA ALA A 52 13.61 -8.69 -3.68
C ALA A 52 13.50 -8.54 -2.17
N CYS A 53 14.16 -9.42 -1.40
CA CYS A 53 14.32 -9.25 0.04
C CYS A 53 15.79 -9.39 0.42
N TRP A 54 16.22 -8.62 1.41
CA TRP A 54 17.54 -8.73 2.01
C TRP A 54 17.49 -8.41 3.51
N GLY A 55 18.53 -8.84 4.23
CA GLY A 55 18.65 -8.63 5.68
C GLY A 55 18.35 -9.89 6.49
N TYR A 56 17.79 -9.72 7.69
CA TYR A 56 17.48 -10.82 8.60
C TYR A 56 16.46 -11.79 8.02
N ASN A 57 16.71 -13.09 8.20
CA ASN A 57 15.94 -14.15 7.56
C ASN A 57 15.83 -15.42 8.42
N ALA A 58 15.88 -15.31 9.74
CA ALA A 58 15.88 -16.50 10.60
C ALA A 58 14.57 -17.29 10.54
N LEU A 59 13.46 -16.63 10.19
CA LEU A 59 12.13 -17.23 10.08
C LEU A 59 11.67 -17.33 8.62
N GLY A 60 12.57 -17.10 7.66
CA GLY A 60 12.27 -17.20 6.24
C GLY A 60 11.54 -15.98 5.65
N GLN A 61 11.46 -14.85 6.34
CA GLN A 61 10.81 -13.63 5.87
C GLN A 61 11.40 -13.06 4.56
N CYS A 62 12.64 -13.40 4.24
CA CYS A 62 13.29 -13.11 2.96
C CYS A 62 13.35 -14.30 1.99
N ASN A 63 12.79 -15.46 2.33
CA ASN A 63 12.63 -16.57 1.39
C ASN A 63 11.43 -16.32 0.48
N VAL A 64 11.59 -15.40 -0.48
CA VAL A 64 10.55 -15.09 -1.47
C VAL A 64 10.08 -16.39 -2.15
N PRO A 65 8.77 -16.72 -2.13
CA PRO A 65 8.27 -17.96 -2.69
C PRO A 65 8.66 -18.15 -4.15
N VAL A 66 9.12 -19.35 -4.49
CA VAL A 66 9.45 -19.71 -5.88
C VAL A 66 8.19 -19.58 -6.74
N GLY A 67 8.31 -18.88 -7.86
CA GLY A 67 7.20 -18.63 -8.78
C GLY A 67 6.26 -17.49 -8.37
N LEU A 68 6.57 -16.74 -7.30
CA LEU A 68 5.85 -15.49 -7.00
C LEU A 68 6.11 -14.47 -8.11
N ALA A 69 5.03 -14.05 -8.77
CA ALA A 69 5.05 -13.08 -9.86
C ALA A 69 3.80 -12.21 -9.84
N ASN A 70 3.79 -11.15 -10.65
CA ASN A 70 2.70 -10.19 -10.75
C ASN A 70 2.36 -9.53 -9.40
N VAL A 71 3.36 -9.26 -8.56
CA VAL A 71 3.17 -8.55 -7.30
C VAL A 71 2.92 -7.07 -7.59
N THR A 72 1.94 -6.49 -6.93
CA THR A 72 1.58 -5.07 -7.05
C THR A 72 1.93 -4.29 -5.80
N VAL A 73 1.91 -4.93 -4.64
CA VAL A 73 2.24 -4.33 -3.34
C VAL A 73 2.89 -5.39 -2.46
N VAL A 74 3.89 -4.98 -1.66
CA VAL A 74 4.52 -5.79 -0.61
C VAL A 74 4.51 -5.01 0.71
N ALA A 75 4.25 -5.68 1.82
CA ALA A 75 4.43 -5.13 3.16
C ALA A 75 5.11 -6.16 4.06
N ALA A 76 5.89 -5.68 5.02
CA ALA A 76 6.55 -6.50 6.02
C ALA A 76 5.89 -6.23 7.38
N GLY A 77 5.55 -7.29 8.09
CA GLY A 77 5.35 -7.25 9.54
C GLY A 77 6.60 -7.76 10.24
N LYS A 78 6.54 -8.04 11.57
CA LYS A 78 7.76 -8.21 12.39
C LYS A 78 8.78 -9.16 11.78
N ASP A 79 8.37 -10.39 11.53
CA ASP A 79 9.21 -11.44 10.97
C ASP A 79 8.51 -12.19 9.83
N TYR A 80 7.62 -11.51 9.11
CA TYR A 80 6.88 -12.07 7.99
C TYR A 80 6.63 -11.02 6.90
N THR A 81 6.39 -11.49 5.68
CA THR A 81 6.15 -10.64 4.52
C THR A 81 4.83 -11.04 3.87
N VAL A 82 4.07 -10.03 3.43
CA VAL A 82 2.80 -10.17 2.72
C VAL A 82 2.92 -9.49 1.36
N ALA A 83 2.38 -10.11 0.32
CA ALA A 83 2.31 -9.56 -1.02
C ALA A 83 0.89 -9.64 -1.59
N LEU A 84 0.45 -8.57 -2.24
CA LEU A 84 -0.74 -8.55 -3.09
C LEU A 84 -0.32 -8.78 -4.52
N LYS A 85 -1.01 -9.70 -5.19
CA LYS A 85 -0.82 -10.00 -6.60
C LYS A 85 -1.84 -9.22 -7.46
N GLY A 86 -1.54 -9.09 -8.74
CA GLY A 86 -2.41 -8.42 -9.73
C GLY A 86 -3.75 -9.11 -9.95
N ASP A 87 -3.90 -10.36 -9.52
CA ASP A 87 -5.17 -11.11 -9.48
C ASP A 87 -6.01 -10.83 -8.21
N ALA A 88 -5.62 -9.82 -7.42
CA ALA A 88 -6.24 -9.42 -6.14
C ALA A 88 -6.17 -10.48 -5.02
N THR A 89 -5.27 -11.47 -5.13
CA THR A 89 -5.03 -12.46 -4.09
C THR A 89 -3.75 -12.17 -3.29
N VAL A 90 -3.67 -12.73 -2.08
CA VAL A 90 -2.59 -12.48 -1.13
C VAL A 90 -1.67 -13.69 -1.01
N ALA A 91 -0.37 -13.45 -1.00
CA ALA A 91 0.66 -14.41 -0.60
C ALA A 91 1.32 -13.93 0.70
N CYS A 92 1.70 -14.86 1.58
CA CYS A 92 2.41 -14.55 2.82
C CYS A 92 3.48 -15.60 3.10
N TRP A 93 4.62 -15.18 3.63
CA TRP A 93 5.73 -16.06 3.99
C TRP A 93 6.55 -15.48 5.15
N GLY A 94 7.36 -16.32 5.81
CA GLY A 94 8.10 -15.98 7.02
C GLY A 94 7.48 -16.60 8.26
N ASP A 95 7.57 -15.91 9.39
CA ASP A 95 6.95 -16.31 10.64
C ASP A 95 5.43 -16.48 10.51
N ASN A 96 4.93 -17.56 11.10
CA ASN A 96 3.50 -17.86 11.16
C ASN A 96 3.11 -18.51 12.49
N GLU A 97 3.92 -18.37 13.55
CA GLU A 97 3.62 -18.95 14.87
C GLU A 97 2.27 -18.51 15.44
N LEU A 98 1.81 -17.31 15.06
CA LEU A 98 0.55 -16.71 15.53
C LEU A 98 -0.52 -16.65 14.43
N GLY A 99 -0.28 -17.31 13.29
CA GLY A 99 -1.21 -17.40 12.17
C GLY A 99 -1.26 -16.15 11.27
N GLN A 100 -0.31 -15.22 11.38
CA GLN A 100 -0.26 -13.98 10.58
C GLN A 100 -0.14 -14.21 9.06
N CYS A 101 0.29 -15.41 8.64
CA CYS A 101 0.29 -15.87 7.25
C CYS A 101 -0.85 -16.84 6.90
N ASN A 102 -1.77 -17.14 7.83
CA ASN A 102 -2.97 -17.95 7.54
C ASN A 102 -4.03 -17.10 6.82
N VAL A 103 -3.79 -16.82 5.52
CA VAL A 103 -4.73 -16.06 4.68
C VAL A 103 -6.12 -16.73 4.72
N PRO A 104 -7.19 -16.02 5.11
CA PRO A 104 -8.52 -16.61 5.26
C PRO A 104 -9.04 -17.26 3.98
N ALA A 105 -9.62 -18.44 4.10
CA ALA A 105 -10.35 -19.06 3.00
C ALA A 105 -11.55 -18.17 2.62
N GLY A 106 -11.71 -17.89 1.32
CA GLY A 106 -12.79 -17.03 0.84
C GLY A 106 -12.61 -15.55 1.16
N LEU A 107 -11.37 -15.07 1.39
CA LEU A 107 -11.06 -13.66 1.62
C LEU A 107 -11.66 -12.72 0.54
N GLY A 108 -11.83 -13.21 -0.70
CA GLY A 108 -12.27 -12.40 -1.82
C GLY A 108 -11.16 -11.47 -2.33
N PRO A 109 -11.48 -10.56 -3.28
CA PRO A 109 -10.50 -9.67 -3.86
C PRO A 109 -10.03 -8.62 -2.85
N VAL A 110 -8.71 -8.46 -2.73
CA VAL A 110 -8.05 -7.47 -1.86
C VAL A 110 -7.58 -6.28 -2.70
N THR A 111 -7.80 -5.08 -2.19
CA THR A 111 -7.39 -3.82 -2.86
C THR A 111 -6.23 -3.14 -2.15
N ALA A 112 -6.09 -3.34 -0.84
CA ALA A 112 -4.95 -2.90 -0.04
C ALA A 112 -4.76 -3.81 1.17
N PHE A 113 -3.58 -3.80 1.77
CA PHE A 113 -3.31 -4.50 3.02
C PHE A 113 -2.27 -3.75 3.84
N ALA A 114 -2.22 -4.07 5.13
CA ALA A 114 -1.21 -3.62 6.07
C ALA A 114 -0.72 -4.83 6.88
N ALA A 115 0.58 -4.89 7.11
CA ALA A 115 1.20 -5.91 7.95
C ALA A 115 1.61 -5.24 9.27
N GLY A 116 0.96 -5.64 10.36
CA GLY A 116 1.33 -5.26 11.71
C GLY A 116 2.45 -6.13 12.26
N GLY A 117 2.78 -5.98 13.53
CA GLY A 117 3.83 -6.76 14.19
C GLY A 117 3.57 -8.26 14.08
N TYR A 118 2.35 -8.67 14.41
CA TYR A 118 1.95 -10.09 14.48
C TYR A 118 0.59 -10.38 13.84
N HIS A 119 0.06 -9.46 13.04
CA HIS A 119 -1.26 -9.59 12.42
C HIS A 119 -1.29 -8.90 11.06
N THR A 120 -2.08 -9.45 10.13
CA THR A 120 -2.28 -8.89 8.80
C THR A 120 -3.70 -8.35 8.68
N VAL A 121 -3.84 -7.19 8.05
CA VAL A 121 -5.11 -6.51 7.81
C VAL A 121 -5.28 -6.33 6.30
N ALA A 122 -6.40 -6.76 5.75
CA ALA A 122 -6.73 -6.58 4.34
C ALA A 122 -7.99 -5.72 4.17
N LEU A 123 -7.91 -4.75 3.26
CA LEU A 123 -9.05 -4.04 2.70
C LEU A 123 -9.53 -4.81 1.47
N LYS A 124 -10.78 -5.25 1.52
CA LYS A 124 -11.43 -6.00 0.44
C LYS A 124 -12.07 -5.07 -0.58
N GLY A 125 -12.34 -5.60 -1.78
CA GLY A 125 -13.01 -4.88 -2.87
C GLY A 125 -14.46 -4.47 -2.56
N ASP A 126 -15.07 -5.06 -1.55
CA ASP A 126 -16.40 -4.69 -1.02
C ASP A 126 -16.34 -3.57 0.03
N ALA A 127 -15.18 -2.92 0.19
CA ALA A 127 -14.90 -1.87 1.20
C ALA A 127 -15.02 -2.32 2.66
N THR A 128 -15.00 -3.63 2.93
CA THR A 128 -14.91 -4.18 4.29
C THR A 128 -13.49 -4.65 4.61
N VAL A 129 -13.20 -4.86 5.90
CA VAL A 129 -11.87 -5.23 6.39
C VAL A 129 -11.87 -6.66 6.90
N ALA A 130 -10.81 -7.41 6.60
CA ALA A 130 -10.49 -8.69 7.23
C ALA A 130 -9.17 -8.56 8.00
N CYS A 131 -9.04 -9.25 9.14
CA CYS A 131 -7.81 -9.31 9.92
C CYS A 131 -7.56 -10.74 10.38
N TRP A 132 -6.30 -11.16 10.39
CA TRP A 132 -5.87 -12.47 10.89
C TRP A 132 -4.47 -12.41 11.49
N GLY A 133 -4.13 -13.42 12.29
CA GLY A 133 -2.89 -13.48 13.07
C GLY A 133 -3.17 -13.34 14.56
N TRP A 134 -2.19 -12.81 15.30
CA TRP A 134 -2.32 -12.63 16.74
C TRP A 134 -3.40 -11.61 17.10
N ASN A 135 -4.24 -11.96 18.06
CA ASN A 135 -5.38 -11.14 18.48
C ASN A 135 -5.46 -10.96 20.01
N GLY A 136 -4.34 -11.08 20.73
CA GLY A 136 -4.35 -10.99 22.20
C GLY A 136 -4.59 -9.59 22.76
N THR A 137 -4.64 -8.57 21.90
CA THR A 137 -5.04 -7.20 22.26
C THR A 137 -6.23 -6.71 21.43
N ASP A 138 -7.01 -7.63 20.86
CA ASP A 138 -8.19 -7.34 20.03
C ASP A 138 -7.89 -6.60 18.70
N GLN A 139 -6.64 -6.56 18.23
CA GLN A 139 -6.26 -5.87 16.97
C GLN A 139 -6.91 -6.46 15.70
N CYS A 140 -7.43 -7.68 15.77
CA CYS A 140 -8.22 -8.31 14.71
C CYS A 140 -9.72 -8.34 14.99
N ASN A 141 -10.19 -7.80 16.12
CA ASN A 141 -11.62 -7.58 16.35
C ASN A 141 -12.07 -6.34 15.57
N VAL A 142 -12.30 -6.52 14.26
CA VAL A 142 -12.78 -5.44 13.38
C VAL A 142 -14.08 -4.85 13.93
N PRO A 143 -14.14 -3.53 14.21
CA PRO A 143 -15.33 -2.90 14.77
C PRO A 143 -16.58 -3.11 13.89
N ALA A 144 -17.73 -3.33 14.52
CA ALA A 144 -19.00 -3.42 13.82
C ALA A 144 -19.35 -2.08 13.15
N GLY A 145 -19.90 -2.13 11.93
CA GLY A 145 -20.30 -0.93 11.18
C GLY A 145 -19.14 -0.09 10.66
N LEU A 146 -17.93 -0.65 10.55
CA LEU A 146 -16.75 0.07 10.08
C LEU A 146 -16.82 0.48 8.59
N ALA A 147 -17.48 -0.33 7.76
CA ALA A 147 -17.56 -0.10 6.32
C ALA A 147 -18.46 1.11 5.96
N PRO A 148 -18.17 1.84 4.88
CA PRO A 148 -17.08 1.61 3.92
C PRO A 148 -15.71 2.07 4.44
N VAL A 149 -14.66 1.29 4.15
CA VAL A 149 -13.26 1.63 4.43
C VAL A 149 -12.53 1.93 3.11
N ILE A 150 -11.66 2.94 3.13
CA ILE A 150 -10.90 3.37 1.95
C ILE A 150 -9.39 3.18 2.11
N ALA A 151 -8.89 3.07 3.34
CA ALA A 151 -7.50 2.73 3.62
C ALA A 151 -7.35 2.01 4.97
N VAL A 152 -6.31 1.19 5.09
CA VAL A 152 -5.94 0.48 6.33
C VAL A 152 -4.46 0.66 6.63
N ALA A 153 -4.12 0.71 7.90
CA ALA A 153 -2.76 0.69 8.42
C ALA A 153 -2.69 -0.18 9.67
N ALA A 154 -1.51 -0.71 9.98
CA ALA A 154 -1.29 -1.55 11.15
C ALA A 154 0.02 -1.15 11.84
N GLY A 155 -0.02 -1.00 13.15
CA GLY A 155 1.15 -0.93 14.01
C GLY A 155 1.54 -2.30 14.54
N GLU A 156 2.40 -2.34 15.55
CA GLU A 156 2.84 -3.62 16.13
C GLU A 156 1.64 -4.44 16.67
N LEU A 157 0.77 -3.78 17.45
CA LEU A 157 -0.35 -4.40 18.17
C LEU A 157 -1.68 -3.63 18.03
N HIS A 158 -1.80 -2.73 17.05
CA HIS A 158 -3.03 -1.97 16.80
C HIS A 158 -3.29 -1.82 15.30
N THR A 159 -4.54 -1.60 14.95
CA THR A 159 -5.02 -1.42 13.58
C THR A 159 -5.72 -0.08 13.45
N VAL A 160 -5.55 0.55 12.29
CA VAL A 160 -6.21 1.82 11.94
C VAL A 160 -6.91 1.65 10.60
N ALA A 161 -8.13 2.19 10.50
CA ALA A 161 -8.86 2.28 9.24
C ALA A 161 -9.34 3.71 9.00
N LEU A 162 -9.19 4.16 7.77
CA LEU A 162 -9.83 5.37 7.25
C LEU A 162 -11.17 4.98 6.63
N LYS A 163 -12.25 5.53 7.17
CA LYS A 163 -13.61 5.28 6.69
C LYS A 163 -13.94 6.19 5.51
N GLY A 164 -14.94 5.80 4.71
CA GLY A 164 -15.42 6.58 3.56
C GLY A 164 -16.10 7.90 3.94
N ASP A 165 -16.45 8.10 5.22
CA ASP A 165 -16.89 9.38 5.78
C ASP A 165 -15.73 10.30 6.19
N ALA A 166 -14.49 9.93 5.82
CA ALA A 166 -13.24 10.62 6.14
C ALA A 166 -12.94 10.74 7.65
N THR A 167 -13.50 9.86 8.47
CA THR A 167 -13.12 9.71 9.88
C THR A 167 -12.29 8.44 10.12
N VAL A 168 -11.57 8.41 11.23
CA VAL A 168 -10.60 7.34 11.55
C VAL A 168 -11.14 6.45 12.68
N ALA A 169 -11.00 5.14 12.52
CA ALA A 169 -11.17 4.17 13.60
C ALA A 169 -9.82 3.53 13.93
N CYS A 170 -9.51 3.39 15.22
CA CYS A 170 -8.35 2.64 15.71
C CYS A 170 -8.81 1.65 16.77
N TRP A 171 -8.27 0.43 16.73
CA TRP A 171 -8.54 -0.62 17.70
C TRP A 171 -7.30 -1.49 17.93
N GLY A 172 -7.29 -2.24 19.02
CA GLY A 172 -6.13 -3.04 19.45
C GLY A 172 -5.53 -2.53 20.76
N TRP A 173 -4.24 -2.81 20.97
CA TRP A 173 -3.48 -2.30 22.11
C TRP A 173 -3.52 -0.78 22.17
N ASN A 174 -3.78 -0.22 23.36
CA ASN A 174 -3.89 1.23 23.56
C ASN A 174 -3.19 1.76 24.83
N ALA A 175 -2.21 1.02 25.38
CA ALA A 175 -1.58 1.41 26.65
C ALA A 175 -0.82 2.75 26.62
N PHE A 176 -0.46 3.24 25.42
CA PHE A 176 0.22 4.53 25.22
C PHE A 176 -0.68 5.57 24.52
N GLY A 177 -1.99 5.30 24.38
CA GLY A 177 -2.93 6.20 23.72
C GLY A 177 -2.84 6.22 22.19
N GLN A 178 -2.19 5.24 21.55
CA GLN A 178 -2.08 5.13 20.09
C GLN A 178 -3.42 5.03 19.35
N CYS A 179 -4.48 4.56 20.03
CA CYS A 179 -5.85 4.55 19.53
C CYS A 179 -6.74 5.66 20.11
N ASN A 180 -6.17 6.64 20.81
CA ASN A 180 -6.88 7.84 21.21
C ASN A 180 -6.97 8.81 20.02
N VAL A 181 -7.82 8.47 19.05
CA VAL A 181 -8.08 9.33 17.89
C VAL A 181 -8.59 10.69 18.38
N PRO A 182 -7.98 11.82 17.96
CA PRO A 182 -8.41 13.14 18.40
C PRO A 182 -9.90 13.37 18.14
N PRO A 183 -10.67 13.86 19.13
CA PRO A 183 -12.07 14.19 18.92
C PRO A 183 -12.24 15.19 17.77
N GLY A 184 -13.15 14.88 16.84
CA GLY A 184 -13.43 15.75 15.68
C GLY A 184 -12.45 15.64 14.52
N LEU A 185 -11.48 14.70 14.55
CA LEU A 185 -10.66 14.40 13.38
C LEU A 185 -11.55 13.87 12.24
N ALA A 186 -11.67 14.66 11.18
CA ALA A 186 -12.43 14.36 9.98
C ALA A 186 -11.78 15.03 8.75
N ASN A 187 -12.15 14.58 7.55
CA ASN A 187 -11.61 15.06 6.27
C ASN A 187 -10.11 14.76 6.06
N VAL A 188 -9.68 13.59 6.50
CA VAL A 188 -8.34 13.02 6.26
C VAL A 188 -8.33 11.99 5.13
#